data_AF-A0A1I7AQC0-F1
#
_entry.id   AF-A0A1I7AQC0-F1
#
_cell.length_a   1.000
_cell.length_b   1.000
_cell.length_c   1.000
_cell.angle_alpha   90.00
_cell.angle_beta   90.00
_cell.angle_gamma   90.00
#
_symmetry.space_group_name_H-M   'P 1'
#
loop_
_entity.id
_entity.type
_entity.pdbx_description
1 polymer ?
#
loop_
_entity_poly.entity_id
_entity_poly.type
_entity_poly.pdbx_seq_one_letter_code
_entity_poly.pdbx_strand_id
1 'polypeptide(L)'
;MLTFMKNSKATYKEWLYAIYFILDAKKPMSNKELQRKLGCKHYKKVYYMSMKIRYEISKINDRLVFSLCKKLPAMDELKIKDGKLHALPKNSRLYFSSQNKVKLLRFKLSLMKCIEIKNKLLDKPFNNSFPKLYKATEICPIACENNISNTTCVLNERMDKILQHNVNRIIEGIHHGVSLLHLQVYLDEFTFKYNHRKYQIPKYELFFKKCELGNYRPT
;
A
#
# COMPACT_ATOMS: atom_id res chain seq x y z
N MET A 1 22.19 9.44 2.84
CA MET A 1 21.61 8.23 2.20
C MET A 1 20.38 7.77 2.98
N LEU A 2 19.22 7.66 2.34
CA LEU A 2 17.96 7.24 3.00
C LEU A 2 18.08 5.84 3.59
N THR A 3 17.69 5.70 4.86
CA THR A 3 17.92 4.51 5.69
C THR A 3 17.33 3.23 5.09
N PHE A 4 16.19 3.30 4.39
CA PHE A 4 15.57 2.11 3.79
C PHE A 4 16.34 1.53 2.59
N MET A 5 17.25 2.27 1.96
CA MET A 5 18.07 1.72 0.86
C MET A 5 19.31 0.96 1.37
N LYS A 6 19.63 1.08 2.67
CA LYS A 6 20.78 0.42 3.30
C LYS A 6 20.67 -1.10 3.20
N ASN A 7 21.84 -1.76 3.20
CA ASN A 7 21.99 -3.22 3.20
C ASN A 7 21.33 -3.93 2.00
N SER A 8 21.19 -3.23 0.87
CA SER A 8 20.74 -3.79 -0.41
C SER A 8 21.93 -3.96 -1.35
N LYS A 9 21.93 -5.03 -2.15
CA LYS A 9 22.86 -5.19 -3.28
C LYS A 9 22.44 -4.35 -4.52
N ALA A 10 21.38 -3.56 -4.42
CA ALA A 10 20.94 -2.67 -5.48
C ALA A 10 21.72 -1.36 -5.43
N THR A 11 22.14 -0.87 -6.60
CA THR A 11 22.80 0.43 -6.73
C THR A 11 21.82 1.56 -6.43
N TYR A 12 22.34 2.73 -6.08
CA TYR A 12 21.51 3.92 -5.87
C TYR A 12 20.72 4.30 -7.13
N LYS A 13 21.32 4.19 -8.32
CA LYS A 13 20.68 4.42 -9.61
C LYS A 13 19.47 3.50 -9.82
N GLU A 14 19.60 2.21 -9.51
CA GLU A 14 18.47 1.25 -9.58
C GLU A 14 17.32 1.63 -8.63
N TRP A 15 17.65 2.08 -7.41
CA TRP A 15 16.65 2.56 -6.45
C TRP A 15 15.91 3.80 -6.94
N LEU A 16 16.63 4.80 -7.45
CA LEU A 16 16.03 6.01 -7.99
C LEU A 16 15.05 5.70 -9.13
N TYR A 17 15.46 4.85 -10.08
CA TYR A 17 14.55 4.43 -11.15
C TYR A 17 13.36 3.64 -10.63
N ALA A 18 13.55 2.76 -9.65
CA ALA A 18 12.44 2.01 -9.08
C ALA A 18 11.40 2.94 -8.42
N ILE A 19 11.86 3.94 -7.67
CA ILE A 19 11.01 4.96 -7.03
C ILE A 19 10.29 5.77 -8.11
N TYR A 20 11.01 6.25 -9.12
CA TYR A 20 10.45 6.98 -10.25
C TYR A 20 9.34 6.17 -10.93
N PHE A 21 9.63 4.95 -11.37
CA PHE A 21 8.64 4.14 -12.11
C PHE A 21 7.44 3.74 -11.26
N ILE A 22 7.63 3.45 -9.97
CA ILE A 22 6.50 3.14 -9.08
C ILE A 22 5.61 4.36 -8.88
N LEU A 23 6.17 5.55 -8.69
CA LEU A 23 5.40 6.74 -8.29
C LEU A 23 4.86 7.58 -9.44
N ASP A 24 5.59 7.63 -10.57
CA ASP A 24 5.21 8.45 -11.71
C ASP A 24 4.04 7.84 -12.51
N ALA A 25 3.98 6.51 -12.58
CA ALA A 25 2.98 5.81 -13.36
C ALA A 25 1.54 6.12 -12.88
N LYS A 26 0.69 6.56 -13.81
CA LYS A 26 -0.75 6.83 -13.58
C LYS A 26 -1.49 5.59 -13.06
N LYS A 27 -1.07 4.39 -13.50
CA LYS A 27 -1.53 3.09 -13.00
C LYS A 27 -0.39 2.43 -12.22
N PRO A 28 -0.64 1.66 -11.15
CA PRO A 28 0.41 0.90 -10.51
C PRO A 28 0.98 -0.12 -11.48
N MET A 29 2.25 -0.45 -11.26
CA MET A 29 3.02 -1.29 -12.16
C MET A 29 3.27 -2.65 -11.49
N SER A 30 3.15 -3.72 -12.27
CA SER A 30 3.50 -5.06 -11.80
C SER A 30 5.00 -5.18 -11.53
N ASN A 31 5.40 -6.05 -10.62
CA ASN A 31 6.83 -6.27 -10.34
C ASN A 31 7.57 -6.86 -11.55
N LYS A 32 6.88 -7.59 -12.44
CA LYS A 32 7.45 -8.07 -13.71
C LYS A 32 7.71 -6.93 -14.69
N GLU A 33 6.82 -5.95 -14.77
CA GLU A 33 7.04 -4.77 -15.60
C GLU A 33 8.16 -3.88 -15.03
N LEU A 34 8.19 -3.68 -13.72
CA LEU A 34 9.31 -3.00 -13.04
C LEU A 34 10.63 -3.71 -13.34
N GLN A 35 10.63 -5.04 -13.31
CA GLN A 35 11.81 -5.85 -13.61
C GLN A 35 12.34 -5.59 -15.01
N ARG A 36 11.46 -5.54 -16.02
CA ARG A 36 11.82 -5.23 -17.40
C ARG A 36 12.38 -3.81 -17.53
N LYS A 37 11.72 -2.82 -16.93
CA LYS A 37 12.18 -1.41 -16.98
C LYS A 37 13.54 -1.20 -16.29
N LEU A 38 13.81 -1.92 -15.21
CA LEU A 38 15.10 -1.86 -14.51
C LEU A 38 16.19 -2.72 -15.18
N GLY A 39 15.87 -3.55 -16.18
CA GLY A 39 16.81 -4.51 -16.76
C GLY A 39 17.33 -5.55 -15.76
N CYS A 40 16.58 -5.83 -14.69
CA CYS A 40 17.04 -6.67 -13.60
C CYS A 40 16.76 -8.16 -13.87
N LYS A 41 17.79 -9.01 -13.80
CA LYS A 41 17.61 -10.47 -14.00
C LYS A 41 16.81 -11.13 -12.86
N HIS A 42 16.92 -10.63 -11.63
CA HIS A 42 16.35 -11.28 -10.46
C HIS A 42 15.05 -10.63 -10.00
N TYR A 43 13.91 -11.28 -10.30
CA TYR A 43 12.59 -10.85 -9.81
C TYR A 43 12.56 -10.61 -8.30
N LYS A 44 13.26 -11.46 -7.52
CA LYS A 44 13.29 -11.36 -6.05
C LYS A 44 13.82 -10.02 -5.55
N LYS A 45 14.84 -9.48 -6.24
CA LYS A 45 15.43 -8.17 -5.94
C LYS A 45 14.42 -7.06 -6.20
N VAL A 46 13.77 -7.09 -7.35
CA VAL A 46 12.78 -6.08 -7.78
C VAL A 46 11.56 -6.08 -6.86
N TYR A 47 11.05 -7.27 -6.52
CA TYR A 47 9.97 -7.40 -5.55
C TYR A 47 10.35 -6.77 -4.21
N TYR A 48 11.53 -7.09 -3.68
CA TYR A 48 12.02 -6.51 -2.41
C TYR A 48 12.12 -4.98 -2.47
N MET A 49 12.66 -4.44 -3.58
CA MET A 49 12.73 -2.99 -3.79
C MET A 49 11.35 -2.35 -3.78
N SER A 50 10.43 -2.91 -4.57
CA SER A 50 9.06 -2.41 -4.69
C SER A 50 8.34 -2.42 -3.34
N MET A 51 8.53 -3.48 -2.55
CA MET A 51 7.92 -3.61 -1.24
C MET A 51 8.45 -2.57 -0.27
N LYS A 52 9.78 -2.36 -0.19
CA LYS A 52 10.35 -1.33 0.69
C LYS A 52 9.85 0.06 0.36
N ILE A 53 9.74 0.39 -0.93
CA ILE A 53 9.17 1.67 -1.36
C ILE A 53 7.73 1.80 -0.87
N ARG A 54 6.90 0.76 -1.05
CA ARG A 54 5.51 0.74 -0.55
C ARG A 54 5.41 0.86 0.98
N TYR A 55 6.34 0.26 1.73
CA TYR A 55 6.40 0.42 3.18
C TYR A 55 6.69 1.87 3.58
N GLU A 56 7.64 2.53 2.92
CA GLU A 56 7.90 3.94 3.17
C GLU A 56 6.70 4.83 2.81
N ILE A 57 5.99 4.52 1.71
CA ILE A 57 4.71 5.18 1.39
C ILE A 57 3.68 4.98 2.51
N SER A 58 3.59 3.78 3.08
CA SER A 58 2.66 3.50 4.18
C SER A 58 2.98 4.35 5.42
N LYS A 59 4.27 4.45 5.79
CA LYS A 59 4.74 5.34 6.88
C LYS A 59 4.42 6.81 6.61
N ILE A 60 4.52 7.26 5.35
CA ILE A 60 4.10 8.61 4.97
C ILE A 60 2.60 8.79 5.17
N ASN A 61 1.79 7.83 4.74
CA ASN A 61 0.34 7.88 4.88
C ASN A 61 -0.13 7.79 6.35
N ASP A 62 0.66 7.19 7.26
CA ASP A 62 0.39 7.15 8.70
C ASP A 62 0.39 8.52 9.37
N ARG A 63 0.97 9.53 8.72
CA ARG A 63 0.93 10.92 9.20
C ARG A 63 -0.33 11.68 8.77
N LEU A 64 -1.18 11.05 7.94
CA LEU A 64 -2.44 11.66 7.51
C LEU A 64 -3.49 11.54 8.61
N VAL A 65 -4.18 12.65 8.86
CA VAL A 65 -5.30 12.73 9.81
C VAL A 65 -6.62 12.71 9.04
N PHE A 66 -7.54 11.87 9.51
CA PHE A 66 -8.86 11.71 8.92
C PHE A 66 -9.95 12.03 9.93
N SER A 67 -10.96 12.78 9.49
CA SER A 67 -12.08 13.18 10.34
C SER A 67 -13.27 12.23 10.24
N LEU A 68 -13.37 11.49 9.13
CA LEU A 68 -14.49 10.60 8.84
C LEU A 68 -13.99 9.19 8.52
N CYS A 69 -14.77 8.19 8.92
CA CYS A 69 -14.56 6.81 8.50
C CYS A 69 -15.87 6.15 8.05
N LYS A 70 -15.77 5.19 7.13
CA LYS A 70 -16.89 4.39 6.66
C LYS A 70 -16.44 2.94 6.49
N LYS A 71 -17.30 2.00 6.87
CA LYS A 71 -17.17 0.59 6.47
C LYS A 71 -17.62 0.49 5.02
N LEU A 72 -16.75 0.00 4.15
CA LEU A 72 -17.17 -0.28 2.78
C LEU A 72 -18.20 -1.42 2.80
N PRO A 73 -19.43 -1.20 2.29
CA PRO A 73 -20.46 -2.23 2.29
C PRO A 73 -19.95 -3.45 1.55
N ALA A 74 -20.37 -4.64 2.03
CA ALA A 74 -19.89 -5.92 1.57
C ALA A 74 -20.00 -6.06 0.04
N MET A 75 -18.89 -5.97 -0.66
CA MET A 75 -18.81 -6.11 -2.12
C MET A 75 -17.53 -6.87 -2.46
N ASP A 76 -17.67 -7.81 -3.40
CA ASP A 76 -16.87 -9.03 -3.63
C ASP A 76 -16.82 -10.00 -2.43
N GLU A 77 -17.07 -11.29 -2.68
CA GLU A 77 -16.69 -12.34 -1.74
C GLU A 77 -15.19 -12.30 -1.49
N LEU A 78 -14.76 -12.84 -0.35
CA LEU A 78 -13.34 -13.02 -0.08
C LEU A 78 -12.75 -13.99 -1.12
N LYS A 79 -12.27 -13.44 -2.24
CA LYS A 79 -11.69 -14.21 -3.34
C LYS A 79 -10.26 -14.60 -2.97
N ILE A 80 -10.13 -15.79 -2.40
CA ILE A 80 -8.84 -16.42 -2.13
C ILE A 80 -8.57 -17.45 -3.21
N LYS A 81 -7.41 -17.35 -3.84
CA LYS A 81 -6.89 -18.34 -4.79
C LYS A 81 -5.37 -18.39 -4.65
N ASP A 82 -4.82 -19.60 -4.64
CA ASP A 82 -3.37 -19.84 -4.48
C ASP A 82 -2.76 -19.18 -3.22
N GLY A 83 -3.53 -19.09 -2.13
CA GLY A 83 -3.09 -18.45 -0.88
C GLY A 83 -2.98 -16.92 -0.94
N LYS A 84 -3.52 -16.29 -2.00
CA LYS A 84 -3.53 -14.84 -2.20
C LYS A 84 -4.94 -14.29 -2.25
N LEU A 85 -5.06 -13.01 -1.91
CA LEU A 85 -6.28 -12.23 -2.03
C LEU A 85 -6.36 -11.64 -3.44
N HIS A 86 -7.48 -11.87 -4.10
CA HIS A 86 -7.79 -11.41 -5.45
C HIS A 86 -8.83 -10.27 -5.44
N ALA A 87 -9.28 -9.86 -4.26
CA ALA A 87 -10.17 -8.72 -4.06
C ALA A 87 -9.90 -8.06 -2.70
N LEU A 88 -10.35 -6.82 -2.56
CA LEU A 88 -10.39 -6.13 -1.27
C LEU A 88 -11.33 -6.89 -0.31
N PRO A 89 -10.88 -7.25 0.92
CA PRO A 89 -11.73 -7.93 1.87
C PRO A 89 -12.96 -7.12 2.29
N LYS A 90 -14.09 -7.81 2.50
CA LYS A 90 -15.28 -7.25 3.15
C LYS A 90 -14.92 -6.60 4.49
N ASN A 91 -15.63 -5.53 4.84
CA ASN A 91 -15.42 -4.74 6.06
C ASN A 91 -14.08 -3.98 6.14
N SER A 92 -13.39 -3.81 5.00
CA SER A 92 -12.31 -2.82 4.92
C SER A 92 -12.85 -1.42 5.23
N ARG A 93 -12.07 -0.66 6.00
CA ARG A 93 -12.44 0.71 6.38
C ARG A 93 -11.83 1.70 5.41
N LEU A 94 -12.63 2.68 5.02
CA LEU A 94 -12.20 3.78 4.20
C LEU A 94 -12.34 5.08 5.00
N TYR A 95 -11.23 5.78 5.13
CA TYR A 95 -11.11 7.03 5.86
C TYR A 95 -11.05 8.19 4.88
N PHE A 96 -11.64 9.32 5.27
CA PHE A 96 -11.71 10.49 4.43
C PHE A 96 -11.57 11.78 5.25
N SER A 97 -10.96 12.77 4.61
CA SER A 97 -10.92 14.14 5.08
C SER A 97 -10.82 15.08 3.89
N SER A 98 -11.19 16.34 4.09
CA SER A 98 -10.91 17.41 3.14
C SER A 98 -9.82 18.28 3.73
N GLN A 99 -8.68 18.37 3.06
CA GLN A 99 -7.60 19.28 3.44
C GLN A 99 -7.27 20.15 2.23
N ASN A 100 -7.24 21.47 2.40
CA ASN A 100 -6.92 22.43 1.34
C ASN A 100 -7.72 22.20 0.03
N LYS A 101 -9.04 21.97 0.13
CA LYS A 101 -9.94 21.65 -1.00
C LYS A 101 -9.63 20.32 -1.73
N VAL A 102 -8.74 19.49 -1.18
CA VAL A 102 -8.41 18.16 -1.69
C VAL A 102 -9.06 17.10 -0.81
N LYS A 103 -9.85 16.23 -1.42
CA LYS A 103 -10.37 15.02 -0.77
C LYS A 103 -9.23 14.01 -0.62
N LEU A 104 -8.85 13.76 0.63
CA LEU A 104 -7.96 12.70 1.04
C LEU A 104 -8.76 11.43 1.29
N LEU A 105 -8.18 10.30 0.96
CA LEU A 105 -8.71 8.99 1.31
C LEU A 105 -7.61 8.14 1.96
N ARG A 106 -8.01 7.07 2.65
CA ARG A 106 -7.12 5.96 3.00
C ARG A 106 -7.90 4.69 3.30
N PHE A 107 -7.46 3.58 2.72
CA PHE A 107 -7.96 2.27 3.10
C PHE A 107 -7.17 1.72 4.29
N LYS A 108 -7.85 1.17 5.30
CA LYS A 108 -7.23 0.30 6.30
C LYS A 108 -7.96 -1.02 6.39
N LEU A 109 -7.18 -2.09 6.46
CA LEU A 109 -7.67 -3.41 6.81
C LEU A 109 -7.98 -3.48 8.31
N SER A 110 -9.08 -4.13 8.67
CA SER A 110 -9.40 -4.42 10.07
C SER A 110 -8.47 -5.51 10.60
N LEU A 111 -7.87 -5.29 11.77
CA LEU A 111 -6.99 -6.27 12.42
C LEU A 111 -7.71 -7.61 12.66
N MET A 112 -8.93 -7.56 13.20
CA MET A 112 -9.76 -8.76 13.40
C MET A 112 -9.97 -9.52 12.09
N LYS A 113 -10.19 -8.80 10.98
CA LYS A 113 -10.38 -9.44 9.67
C LYS A 113 -9.07 -10.05 9.14
N CYS A 114 -7.94 -9.40 9.38
CA CYS A 114 -6.63 -9.97 9.06
C CYS A 114 -6.40 -11.28 9.82
N ILE A 115 -6.74 -11.34 11.12
CA ILE A 115 -6.62 -12.57 11.90
C ILE A 115 -7.54 -13.67 11.33
N GLU A 116 -8.80 -13.34 11.06
CA GLU A 116 -9.77 -14.29 10.48
C GLU A 116 -9.30 -14.84 9.13
N ILE A 117 -8.83 -13.97 8.22
CA ILE A 117 -8.31 -14.38 6.91
C ILE A 117 -7.02 -15.18 7.06
N LYS A 118 -6.12 -14.78 7.97
CA LYS A 118 -4.89 -15.53 8.26
C LYS A 118 -5.26 -16.94 8.71
N ASN A 119 -6.19 -17.09 9.65
CA ASN A 119 -6.65 -18.39 10.14
C ASN A 119 -7.25 -19.24 9.01
N LYS A 120 -8.05 -18.65 8.12
CA LYS A 120 -8.58 -19.33 6.91
C LYS A 120 -7.50 -19.72 5.88
N LEU A 121 -6.35 -19.05 5.89
CA LEU A 121 -5.22 -19.36 5.01
C LEU A 121 -4.25 -20.39 5.62
N LEU A 122 -4.35 -20.69 6.93
CA LEU A 122 -3.43 -21.56 7.66
C LEU A 122 -3.57 -23.06 7.32
N ASP A 123 -4.58 -23.49 6.56
CA ASP A 123 -4.69 -24.87 6.07
C ASP A 123 -3.70 -25.22 4.95
N LYS A 124 -2.95 -24.22 4.43
CA LYS A 124 -1.83 -24.41 3.50
C LYS A 124 -0.59 -23.71 4.04
N PRO A 125 0.60 -24.34 4.03
CA PRO A 125 1.82 -23.67 4.44
C PRO A 125 2.02 -22.43 3.56
N PHE A 126 1.94 -21.25 4.18
CA PHE A 126 2.18 -19.98 3.50
C PHE A 126 3.66 -19.95 3.09
N ASN A 127 3.94 -20.40 1.86
CA ASN A 127 5.29 -20.48 1.32
C ASN A 127 5.80 -19.06 1.06
N ASN A 128 6.38 -18.47 2.11
CA ASN A 128 6.89 -17.13 2.10
C ASN A 128 8.16 -17.05 1.26
N SER A 129 8.01 -16.68 -0.01
CA SER A 129 9.16 -16.55 -0.92
C SER A 129 10.15 -15.42 -0.50
N PHE A 130 9.79 -14.59 0.48
CA PHE A 130 10.51 -13.37 0.87
C PHE A 130 10.73 -13.17 2.38
N PRO A 131 11.34 -14.13 3.11
CA PRO A 131 11.52 -14.07 4.57
C PRO A 131 12.34 -12.85 5.06
N LYS A 132 13.14 -12.22 4.17
CA LYS A 132 13.85 -10.96 4.47
C LYS A 132 12.93 -9.75 4.69
N LEU A 133 11.67 -9.85 4.28
CA LEU A 133 10.61 -8.89 4.61
C LEU A 133 9.90 -9.24 5.93
N TYR A 134 10.37 -10.22 6.71
CA TYR A 134 9.69 -10.70 7.92
C TYR A 134 10.55 -10.59 9.19
N LYS A 135 11.69 -9.89 9.15
CA LYS A 135 12.45 -9.59 10.38
C LYS A 135 11.70 -8.59 11.27
N ALA A 136 10.77 -9.18 12.01
CA ALA A 136 10.34 -9.04 13.41
C ALA A 136 9.87 -7.72 14.03
N THR A 137 10.16 -6.51 13.54
CA THR A 137 9.74 -5.30 14.30
C THR A 137 9.21 -4.13 13.48
N GLU A 138 9.30 -4.14 12.15
CA GLU A 138 8.95 -2.94 11.34
C GLU A 138 7.99 -3.21 10.17
N ILE A 139 7.56 -4.46 9.94
CA ILE A 139 7.06 -4.87 8.60
C ILE A 139 5.55 -5.11 8.55
N CYS A 140 4.85 -4.63 9.55
CA CYS A 140 3.40 -4.55 9.54
C CYS A 140 2.97 -3.19 10.02
N PRO A 141 2.49 -2.29 9.14
CA PRO A 141 1.43 -1.37 9.52
C PRO A 141 0.14 -2.20 9.67
N ILE A 142 0.17 -3.23 10.54
CA ILE A 142 -1.05 -3.80 11.09
C ILE A 142 -1.59 -2.70 11.97
N ALA A 143 -2.56 -1.98 11.41
CA ALA A 143 -3.56 -1.16 12.08
C ALA A 143 -3.20 -0.70 13.51
N CYS A 144 -2.44 0.38 13.63
CA CYS A 144 -2.65 1.27 14.79
C CYS A 144 -3.90 2.10 14.48
N GLU A 145 -4.99 1.81 15.19
CA GLU A 145 -6.25 2.57 15.19
C GLU A 145 -6.11 3.90 15.96
N ASN A 146 -4.95 4.57 15.90
CA ASN A 146 -4.62 5.58 16.90
C ASN A 146 -5.12 7.00 16.59
N ASN A 147 -5.88 7.22 15.51
CA ASN A 147 -6.43 8.53 15.18
C ASN A 147 -7.79 8.40 14.47
N ILE A 148 -8.87 8.10 15.21
CA ILE A 148 -10.21 8.06 14.64
C ILE A 148 -11.16 8.89 15.50
N SER A 149 -11.59 10.03 14.95
CA SER A 149 -12.87 10.64 15.31
C SER A 149 -13.99 9.75 14.76
N ASN A 150 -14.86 9.26 15.65
CA ASN A 150 -15.88 8.24 15.39
C ASN A 150 -17.07 8.68 14.53
N THR A 151 -16.92 9.73 13.72
CA THR A 151 -18.03 10.24 12.90
C THR A 151 -18.17 9.39 11.64
N THR A 152 -19.16 8.50 11.65
CA THR A 152 -19.59 7.74 10.47
C THR A 152 -20.29 8.67 9.49
N CYS A 153 -19.94 8.58 8.20
CA CYS A 153 -20.59 9.40 7.16
C CYS A 153 -21.22 8.53 6.08
N VAL A 154 -22.33 9.01 5.52
CA VAL A 154 -22.98 8.43 4.34
C VAL A 154 -22.26 8.96 3.11
N LEU A 155 -21.34 8.16 2.55
CA LEU A 155 -20.71 8.50 1.28
C LEU A 155 -21.54 8.05 0.08
N ASN A 156 -21.43 8.83 -0.99
CA ASN A 156 -21.99 8.59 -2.32
C ASN A 156 -21.60 7.20 -2.85
N GLU A 157 -22.58 6.31 -2.99
CA GLU A 157 -22.40 4.91 -3.42
C GLU A 157 -21.64 4.77 -4.75
N ARG A 158 -21.78 5.74 -5.65
CA ARG A 158 -21.08 5.73 -6.94
C ARG A 158 -19.57 5.84 -6.76
N MET A 159 -19.11 6.73 -5.88
CA MET A 159 -17.68 6.92 -5.63
C MET A 159 -17.07 5.66 -4.97
N ASP A 160 -17.80 5.05 -4.04
CA ASP A 160 -17.38 3.83 -3.36
C ASP A 160 -17.17 2.69 -4.37
N LYS A 161 -18.11 2.49 -5.30
CA LYS A 161 -18.00 1.50 -6.39
C LYS A 161 -16.79 1.76 -7.29
N ILE A 162 -16.54 3.02 -7.66
CA ILE A 162 -15.38 3.40 -8.49
C ILE A 162 -14.06 3.10 -7.78
N LEU A 163 -13.94 3.49 -6.51
CA LEU A 163 -12.72 3.26 -5.72
C LEU A 163 -12.45 1.77 -5.55
N GLN A 164 -13.48 0.98 -5.23
CA GLN A 164 -13.38 -0.47 -5.11
C GLN A 164 -12.97 -1.13 -6.43
N HIS A 165 -13.62 -0.78 -7.54
CA HIS A 165 -13.29 -1.31 -8.86
C HIS A 165 -11.82 -1.03 -9.21
N ASN A 166 -11.35 0.20 -8.96
CA ASN A 166 -9.96 0.57 -9.20
C ASN A 166 -9.00 -0.25 -8.34
N VAL A 167 -9.31 -0.44 -7.05
CA VAL A 167 -8.48 -1.25 -6.13
C VAL A 167 -8.46 -2.72 -6.55
N ASN A 168 -9.60 -3.32 -6.91
CA ASN A 168 -9.67 -4.72 -7.31
C ASN A 168 -8.94 -4.95 -8.64
N ARG A 169 -8.94 -4.00 -9.57
CA ARG A 169 -8.10 -4.07 -10.79
C ARG A 169 -6.60 -4.06 -10.49
N ILE A 170 -6.19 -3.47 -9.37
CA ILE A 170 -4.79 -3.48 -8.94
C ILE A 170 -4.44 -4.84 -8.36
N ILE A 171 -5.27 -5.34 -7.45
CA ILE A 171 -5.06 -6.62 -6.77
C ILE A 171 -5.10 -7.78 -7.77
N GLU A 172 -6.20 -7.92 -8.51
CA GLU A 172 -6.42 -9.02 -9.44
C GLU A 172 -5.73 -8.79 -10.78
N GLY A 173 -5.98 -7.64 -11.39
CA GLY A 173 -5.55 -7.38 -12.76
C GLY A 173 -4.05 -7.19 -12.90
N ILE A 174 -3.44 -6.41 -12.01
CA ILE A 174 -2.02 -6.00 -12.13
C ILE A 174 -1.09 -6.92 -11.35
N HIS A 175 -1.52 -7.33 -10.14
CA HIS A 175 -0.69 -8.14 -9.25
C HIS A 175 -1.03 -9.63 -9.26
N HIS A 176 -2.15 -10.03 -9.88
CA HIS A 176 -2.62 -11.43 -9.94
C HIS A 176 -2.71 -12.06 -8.55
N GLY A 177 -3.28 -11.28 -7.63
CA GLY A 177 -3.42 -11.61 -6.23
C GLY A 177 -2.28 -11.08 -5.36
N VAL A 178 -2.62 -10.65 -4.16
CA VAL A 178 -1.71 -10.09 -3.17
C VAL A 178 -1.84 -10.89 -1.86
N SER A 179 -0.72 -11.15 -1.18
CA SER A 179 -0.79 -11.79 0.13
C SER A 179 -1.47 -10.86 1.15
N LEU A 180 -2.21 -11.45 2.08
CA LEU A 180 -2.86 -10.69 3.17
C LEU A 180 -1.88 -9.75 3.88
N LEU A 181 -0.67 -10.23 4.17
CA LEU A 181 0.34 -9.45 4.87
C LEU A 181 0.74 -8.16 4.15
N HIS A 182 0.77 -8.20 2.83
CA HIS A 182 1.27 -7.09 2.02
C HIS A 182 0.14 -6.24 1.46
N LEU A 183 -1.12 -6.68 1.52
CA LEU A 183 -2.25 -5.96 0.94
C LEU A 183 -2.32 -4.50 1.38
N GLN A 184 -2.11 -4.23 2.67
CA GLN A 184 -2.16 -2.85 3.20
C GLN A 184 -1.19 -1.91 2.46
N VAL A 185 0.02 -2.36 2.14
CA VAL A 185 1.00 -1.47 1.47
C VAL A 185 0.69 -1.23 -0.01
N TYR A 186 -0.03 -2.14 -0.68
CA TYR A 186 -0.59 -1.87 -2.02
C TYR A 186 -1.73 -0.85 -1.97
N LEU A 187 -2.58 -0.95 -0.93
CA LEU A 187 -3.65 0.03 -0.69
C LEU A 187 -3.08 1.42 -0.34
N ASP A 188 -1.96 1.46 0.39
CA ASP A 188 -1.25 2.70 0.70
C ASP A 188 -0.58 3.31 -0.54
N GLU A 189 -0.04 2.52 -1.48
CA GLU A 189 0.44 3.03 -2.77
C GLU A 189 -0.70 3.71 -3.56
N PHE A 190 -1.85 3.04 -3.67
CA PHE A 190 -3.03 3.59 -4.33
C PHE A 190 -3.47 4.90 -3.67
N THR A 191 -3.57 4.89 -2.35
CA THR A 191 -3.95 6.04 -1.53
C THR A 191 -3.01 7.22 -1.74
N PHE A 192 -1.70 6.98 -1.72
CA PHE A 192 -0.70 8.02 -1.90
C PHE A 192 -0.82 8.66 -3.29
N LYS A 193 -0.96 7.85 -4.35
CA LYS A 193 -1.14 8.37 -5.71
C LYS A 193 -2.43 9.18 -5.84
N TYR A 194 -3.52 8.72 -5.24
CA TYR A 194 -4.79 9.41 -5.27
C TYR A 194 -4.71 10.76 -4.54
N ASN A 195 -4.20 10.79 -3.31
CA ASN A 195 -4.14 11.98 -2.47
C ASN A 195 -3.28 13.09 -3.09
N HIS A 196 -2.25 12.72 -3.86
CA HIS A 196 -1.33 13.65 -4.49
C HIS A 196 -1.57 13.82 -6.01
N ARG A 197 -2.77 13.47 -6.51
CA ARG A 197 -3.09 13.54 -7.95
C ARG A 197 -3.14 14.95 -8.54
N LYS A 198 -3.34 15.97 -7.70
CA LYS A 198 -3.44 17.40 -8.09
C LYS A 198 -2.19 18.22 -7.68
N TYR A 199 -1.16 17.57 -7.15
CA TYR A 199 0.07 18.27 -6.77
C TYR A 199 0.84 18.68 -8.01
N GLN A 200 1.44 19.88 -7.98
CA GLN A 200 2.28 20.39 -9.06
C GLN A 200 3.66 19.70 -9.06
N ILE A 201 4.13 19.29 -7.88
CA ILE A 201 5.41 18.61 -7.71
C ILE A 201 5.28 17.12 -8.11
N PRO A 202 6.23 16.55 -8.84
CA PRO A 202 6.27 15.12 -9.14
C PRO A 202 6.22 14.25 -7.88
N LYS A 203 5.52 13.11 -7.96
CA LYS A 203 5.29 12.24 -6.79
C LYS A 203 6.57 11.64 -6.21
N TYR A 204 7.58 11.39 -7.04
CA TYR A 204 8.88 10.87 -6.56
C TYR A 204 9.63 11.91 -5.72
N GLU A 205 9.60 13.19 -6.12
CA GLU A 205 10.21 14.28 -5.36
C GLU A 205 9.45 14.49 -4.05
N LEU A 206 8.12 14.46 -4.11
CA LEU A 206 7.29 14.53 -2.92
C LEU A 206 7.56 13.37 -1.94
N PHE A 207 7.77 12.16 -2.47
CA PHE A 207 8.15 11.00 -1.67
C PHE A 207 9.47 11.23 -0.95
N PHE A 208 10.51 11.73 -1.64
CA PHE A 208 11.79 12.04 -1.00
C PHE A 208 11.65 13.09 0.11
N LYS A 209 10.97 14.22 -0.18
CA LYS A 209 10.71 15.27 0.83
C LYS A 209 9.99 14.71 2.06
N LYS A 210 8.96 13.88 1.86
CA LYS A 210 8.19 13.29 2.98
C LYS A 210 8.96 12.18 3.71
N CYS A 211 9.80 11.41 3.03
CA CYS A 211 10.68 10.42 3.67
C CYS A 211 11.71 11.10 4.58
N GLU A 212 12.32 12.20 4.13
CA GLU A 212 13.33 12.94 4.89
C GLU A 212 12.76 13.56 6.17
N LEU A 213 11.59 14.20 6.08
CA LEU A 213 10.86 14.73 7.24
C LEU A 213 10.50 13.67 8.29
N GLY A 214 10.47 12.39 7.93
CA GLY A 214 10.21 11.28 8.85
C GLY A 214 11.43 10.74 9.57
N ASN A 215 12.64 11.10 9.12
CA ASN A 215 13.89 10.67 9.74
C ASN A 215 14.43 11.72 10.72
N TYR A 216 13.73 12.85 10.90
CA TYR A 216 14.05 13.81 11.95
C TYR A 216 13.68 13.20 13.30
N ARG A 217 14.67 12.58 13.94
CA ARG A 217 14.58 12.29 15.38
C ARG A 217 14.75 13.64 16.08
N PRO A 218 13.79 14.11 16.88
CA PRO A 218 14.10 15.20 17.80
C PRO A 218 15.26 14.71 18.68
N THR A 219 16.39 15.42 18.59
CA THR A 219 17.55 15.25 19.48
C THR A 219 17.17 15.64 20.90
#